data_AF-A0A1G1I232-F1
#
_entry.id   AF-A0A1G1I232-F1
#
_cell.length_a   1.000
_cell.length_b   1.000
_cell.length_c   1.000
_cell.angle_alpha   90.00
_cell.angle_beta   90.00
_cell.angle_gamma   90.00
#
_symmetry.space_group_name_H-M   'P 1'
#
loop_
_entity.id
_entity.type
_entity.pdbx_description
1 polymer ?
#
loop_
_entity_poly.entity_id
_entity_poly.type
_entity_poly.pdbx_seq_one_letter_code
_entity_poly.pdbx_strand_id
1 'polypeptide(L)'
;MKVRRHAASGLFALILVWPLFAAAELPSTLATSWDAYRRAAQSGAAEDIASAANALPEAAHRAGVERAPALSLLLLRDAESWLEHGDGNTALTLANAAEALAPSSPEPHRLLSRILWNGGDRWGSARERFAAWKASATDFRSSLYRAERVAAALLLSLISVAGLVAAVFVFRALPLLAHLVEEWSGHRLFRPTAWLIAVWLLVFPFVAAAWGVWLILLPAAVAWWFLIGRERALVAGLAAAGLLVALVPPSALSVFATDDDPGLRLLVDVANGGEAGEEAARFQGGHETPVAAATRALALDRGRRDAEADTAYEEALARWPNDPRLLTNYGNLRFRRQDYAKAIELYEAAHAQARDAVVVLYNLSQAYRADLRFEEGEARFQAAQALDAGLLDTYAARTRMGDAFLVADYGFGAADLWRAAIAPRAAPPSLGGSIERLRRHAALSLTAGLVALFVLCWMVARLAPNQPAAPCATCGAAVCPRCQRYFLDSKLCSTCWKTYAKGVKLHPNAALPQALRRWDVRRRVAAVLSIIPGVGHLTLGRPWWGAGFALAGAFAWWTGWLAVSSWNTVGERLFTPPWYAVWWPSLAGAGALYAVIYLHLSTLAAPSSPAPFSDGPPRGAGREGGR
;
A
#
# COMPACT_ATOMS: atom_id res chain seq x y z
N MET A 1 39.53 5.84 31.66
CA MET A 1 40.07 4.46 31.61
C MET A 1 40.24 4.06 30.16
N LYS A 2 41.38 3.42 29.84
CA LYS A 2 42.01 3.29 28.52
C LYS A 2 41.13 2.68 27.43
N VAL A 3 40.87 3.44 26.37
CA VAL A 3 40.53 2.94 25.03
C VAL A 3 41.85 2.55 24.34
N ARG A 4 42.18 1.25 24.34
CA ARG A 4 43.19 0.64 23.46
C ARG A 4 42.47 0.39 22.12
N ARG A 5 42.77 1.09 21.02
CA ARG A 5 43.93 0.84 20.12
C ARG A 5 44.23 -0.66 20.02
N HIS A 6 43.49 -1.36 19.18
CA HIS A 6 43.93 -2.47 18.31
C HIS A 6 42.73 -3.03 17.54
N ALA A 7 42.38 -2.39 16.43
CA ALA A 7 41.71 -3.02 15.29
C ALA A 7 42.02 -2.23 13.99
N ALA A 8 43.25 -1.71 13.89
CA ALA A 8 43.89 -1.57 12.59
C ALA A 8 44.26 -3.00 12.15
N SER A 9 44.16 -3.29 10.85
CA SER A 9 44.55 -4.54 10.16
C SER A 9 43.43 -5.56 9.81
N GLY A 10 42.15 -5.31 10.10
CA GLY A 10 41.09 -6.32 9.87
C GLY A 10 39.95 -5.97 8.90
N LEU A 11 39.82 -4.71 8.47
CA LEU A 11 38.58 -4.20 7.85
C LEU A 11 38.75 -3.65 6.42
N PHE A 12 39.87 -3.95 5.76
CA PHE A 12 40.03 -3.76 4.30
C PHE A 12 39.44 -4.93 3.48
N ALA A 13 38.91 -5.97 4.13
CA ALA A 13 38.45 -7.21 3.49
C ALA A 13 36.96 -7.26 3.12
N LEU A 14 36.18 -6.20 3.34
CA LEU A 14 34.79 -6.09 2.87
C LEU A 14 34.65 -5.38 1.51
N ILE A 15 35.77 -5.19 0.80
CA ILE A 15 35.81 -4.70 -0.60
C ILE A 15 35.58 -5.86 -1.60
N LEU A 16 35.55 -7.12 -1.16
CA LEU A 16 35.74 -8.30 -2.02
C LEU A 16 34.50 -9.14 -2.38
N VAL A 17 33.28 -8.65 -2.17
CA VAL A 17 32.08 -9.28 -2.79
C VAL A 17 31.35 -8.26 -3.66
N TRP A 18 32.06 -7.85 -4.70
CA TRP A 18 31.51 -7.20 -5.87
C TRP A 18 30.72 -8.25 -6.66
N PRO A 19 29.42 -8.07 -6.96
CA PRO A 19 28.87 -8.83 -8.07
C PRO A 19 29.58 -8.31 -9.32
N LEU A 20 30.35 -9.17 -9.99
CA LEU A 20 31.03 -8.97 -11.29
C LEU A 20 30.14 -8.40 -12.42
N PHE A 21 28.88 -8.08 -12.13
CA PHE A 21 27.84 -7.66 -13.06
C PHE A 21 27.91 -6.19 -13.51
N ALA A 22 28.53 -5.28 -12.76
CA ALA A 22 28.48 -3.84 -13.12
C ALA A 22 29.51 -3.39 -14.18
N ALA A 23 30.57 -4.17 -14.43
CA ALA A 23 31.68 -3.71 -15.29
C ALA A 23 31.56 -4.17 -16.75
N ALA A 24 30.70 -5.14 -17.07
CA ALA A 24 30.66 -5.74 -18.39
C ALA A 24 29.99 -4.86 -19.47
N GLU A 25 29.23 -3.83 -19.09
CA GLU A 25 28.37 -3.09 -20.02
C GLU A 25 28.58 -1.56 -20.02
N LEU A 26 29.49 -1.01 -19.21
CA LEU A 26 29.75 0.42 -19.24
C LEU A 26 30.43 0.80 -20.57
N PRO A 27 30.00 1.87 -21.26
CA PRO A 27 30.73 2.41 -22.39
C PRO A 27 32.19 2.65 -22.02
N SER A 28 33.12 2.41 -22.95
CA SER A 28 34.57 2.38 -22.67
C SER A 28 35.11 3.63 -21.95
N THR A 29 34.56 4.81 -22.26
CA THR A 29 34.88 6.08 -21.61
C THR A 29 34.44 6.11 -20.14
N LEU A 30 33.21 5.67 -19.85
CA LEU A 30 32.68 5.59 -18.49
C LEU A 30 33.34 4.46 -17.70
N ALA A 31 33.61 3.33 -18.32
CA ALA A 31 34.35 2.21 -17.73
C ALA A 31 35.75 2.66 -17.26
N THR A 32 36.45 3.46 -18.06
CA THR A 32 37.78 3.98 -17.72
C THR A 32 37.74 4.90 -16.49
N SER A 33 36.78 5.82 -16.44
CA SER A 33 36.58 6.71 -15.29
C SER A 33 36.14 5.94 -14.05
N TRP A 34 35.31 4.91 -14.21
CA TRP A 34 34.92 4.01 -13.13
C TRP A 34 36.11 3.24 -12.58
N ASP A 35 37.00 2.74 -13.43
CA ASP A 35 38.23 2.07 -13.01
C ASP A 35 39.19 3.00 -12.28
N ALA A 36 39.27 4.26 -12.70
CA ALA A 36 40.02 5.28 -11.98
C ALA A 36 39.45 5.50 -10.58
N TYR A 37 38.12 5.61 -10.45
CA TYR A 37 37.44 5.68 -9.15
C TYR A 37 37.72 4.45 -8.29
N ARG A 38 37.61 3.23 -8.85
CA ARG A 38 37.89 1.99 -8.11
C ARG A 38 39.33 1.94 -7.57
N ARG A 39 40.31 2.38 -8.37
CA ARG A 39 41.72 2.46 -7.92
C ARG A 39 41.92 3.51 -6.82
N ALA A 40 41.28 4.68 -6.93
CA ALA A 40 41.31 5.69 -5.88
C ALA A 40 40.63 5.21 -4.59
N ALA A 41 39.49 4.52 -4.70
CA ALA A 41 38.83 3.90 -3.56
C ALA A 41 39.70 2.85 -2.86
N GLN A 42 40.52 2.11 -3.63
CA GLN A 42 41.49 1.16 -3.08
C GLN A 42 42.69 1.84 -2.40
N SER A 43 43.14 3.00 -2.89
CA SER A 43 44.26 3.74 -2.25
C SER A 43 43.85 4.35 -0.91
N GLY A 44 42.56 4.63 -0.71
CA GLY A 44 42.02 5.23 0.51
C GLY A 44 42.35 6.71 0.67
N ALA A 45 42.91 7.36 -0.36
CA ALA A 45 43.23 8.78 -0.33
C ALA A 45 41.96 9.60 -0.64
N ALA A 46 41.48 10.37 0.33
CA ALA A 46 40.25 11.16 0.23
C ALA A 46 40.23 12.11 -0.98
N GLU A 47 41.35 12.78 -1.27
CA GLU A 47 41.47 13.72 -2.40
C GLU A 47 41.35 13.01 -3.75
N ASP A 48 42.02 11.86 -3.92
CA ASP A 48 41.97 11.06 -5.15
C ASP A 48 40.55 10.53 -5.38
N ILE A 49 39.88 10.09 -4.31
CA ILE A 49 38.49 9.60 -4.35
C ILE A 49 37.54 10.71 -4.76
N ALA A 50 37.65 11.88 -4.12
CA ALA A 50 36.83 13.04 -4.42
C ALA A 50 37.00 13.50 -5.87
N SER A 51 38.24 13.57 -6.35
CA SER A 51 38.57 13.93 -7.73
C SER A 51 37.99 12.93 -8.74
N ALA A 52 38.22 11.63 -8.51
CA ALA A 52 37.72 10.59 -9.40
C ALA A 52 36.18 10.50 -9.40
N ALA A 53 35.53 10.69 -8.25
CA ALA A 53 34.08 10.69 -8.15
C ALA A 53 33.44 11.86 -8.91
N ASN A 54 34.00 13.07 -8.81
CA ASN A 54 33.50 14.25 -9.52
C ASN A 54 33.65 14.16 -11.04
N ALA A 55 34.56 13.31 -11.54
CA ALA A 55 34.73 13.07 -12.97
C ALA A 55 33.68 12.11 -13.56
N LEU A 56 32.99 11.31 -12.74
CA LEU A 56 32.05 10.29 -13.21
C LEU A 56 30.81 10.85 -13.94
N PRO A 57 30.12 11.89 -13.44
CA PRO A 57 28.93 12.43 -14.13
C PRO A 57 29.26 12.94 -15.54
N GLU A 58 30.37 13.67 -15.66
CA GLU A 58 30.86 14.17 -16.94
C GLU A 58 31.27 13.03 -17.89
N ALA A 59 31.91 11.98 -17.36
CA ALA A 59 32.22 10.78 -18.14
C ALA A 59 30.97 10.04 -18.61
N ALA A 60 29.92 9.98 -17.78
CA ALA A 60 28.63 9.40 -18.15
C ALA A 60 27.97 10.20 -19.27
N HIS A 61 27.98 11.53 -19.19
CA HIS A 61 27.46 12.38 -20.26
C HIS A 61 28.18 12.15 -21.59
N ARG A 62 29.53 12.13 -21.60
CA ARG A 62 30.31 11.85 -22.82
C ARG A 62 30.09 10.45 -23.38
N ALA A 63 29.74 9.50 -22.50
CA ALA A 63 29.43 8.14 -22.87
C ALA A 63 28.02 7.99 -23.48
N GLY A 64 27.18 9.04 -23.48
CA GLY A 64 25.80 8.94 -23.91
C GLY A 64 24.86 8.38 -22.84
N VAL A 65 25.31 8.29 -21.58
CA VAL A 65 24.53 7.74 -20.46
C VAL A 65 23.82 8.89 -19.75
N GLU A 66 22.49 8.98 -19.89
CA GLU A 66 21.70 10.05 -19.26
C GLU A 66 21.63 9.91 -17.74
N ARG A 67 21.50 8.67 -17.25
CA ARG A 67 21.40 8.37 -15.82
C ARG A 67 22.09 7.05 -15.53
N ALA A 68 22.84 7.01 -14.44
CA ALA A 68 23.54 5.80 -13.99
C ALA A 68 23.11 5.44 -12.55
N PRO A 69 21.85 5.01 -12.34
CA PRO A 69 21.33 4.72 -11.00
C PRO A 69 22.13 3.62 -10.28
N ALA A 70 22.65 2.64 -11.02
CA ALA A 70 23.53 1.60 -10.44
C ALA A 70 24.84 2.19 -9.89
N LEU A 71 25.50 3.07 -10.65
CA LEU A 71 26.71 3.75 -10.19
C LEU A 71 26.42 4.69 -9.02
N SER A 72 25.31 5.43 -9.09
CA SER A 72 24.84 6.28 -7.99
C SER A 72 24.68 5.48 -6.69
N LEU A 73 24.00 4.32 -6.72
CA LEU A 73 23.84 3.47 -5.54
C LEU A 73 25.17 2.96 -4.98
N LEU A 74 26.15 2.66 -5.83
CA LEU A 74 27.48 2.24 -5.40
C LEU A 74 28.23 3.40 -4.70
N LEU A 75 28.19 4.61 -5.28
CA LEU A 75 28.76 5.80 -4.64
C LEU A 75 28.08 6.12 -3.30
N LEU A 76 26.76 5.94 -3.20
CA LEU A 76 26.04 6.15 -1.94
C LEU A 76 26.47 5.15 -0.85
N ARG A 77 26.65 3.88 -1.21
CA ARG A 77 27.17 2.86 -0.27
C ARG A 77 28.56 3.25 0.23
N ASP A 78 29.43 3.68 -0.67
CA ASP A 78 30.79 4.08 -0.30
C ASP A 78 30.77 5.37 0.55
N ALA A 79 29.91 6.34 0.22
CA ALA A 79 29.68 7.54 1.01
C ALA A 79 29.16 7.24 2.43
N GLU A 80 28.27 6.25 2.58
CA GLU A 80 27.80 5.80 3.88
C GLU A 80 28.96 5.25 4.73
N SER A 81 29.82 4.43 4.13
CA SER A 81 31.02 3.91 4.81
C SER A 81 31.92 5.05 5.30
N TRP A 82 32.22 6.04 4.46
CA TRP A 82 33.05 7.19 4.85
C TRP A 82 32.41 8.03 5.97
N LEU A 83 31.09 8.20 5.94
CA LEU A 83 30.37 8.90 6.98
C LEU A 83 30.45 8.17 8.33
N GLU A 84 30.38 6.84 8.34
CA GLU A 84 30.54 6.01 9.55
C GLU A 84 31.95 6.11 10.15
N HIS A 85 32.97 6.31 9.31
CA HIS A 85 34.36 6.50 9.72
C HIS A 85 34.69 7.94 10.14
N GLY A 86 33.72 8.87 10.05
CA GLY A 86 33.84 10.24 10.52
C GLY A 86 34.35 11.26 9.49
N ASP A 87 34.59 10.85 8.24
CA ASP A 87 34.94 11.78 7.15
C ASP A 87 33.68 12.25 6.41
N GLY A 88 33.05 13.29 6.95
CA GLY A 88 31.86 13.89 6.35
C GLY A 88 32.11 14.59 5.02
N ASN A 89 33.34 15.02 4.73
CA ASN A 89 33.64 15.82 3.54
C ASN A 89 33.78 14.94 2.29
N THR A 90 34.49 13.81 2.42
CA THR A 90 34.55 12.79 1.36
C THR A 90 33.18 12.17 1.12
N ALA A 91 32.44 11.87 2.19
CA ALA A 91 31.06 11.39 2.09
C ALA A 91 30.14 12.38 1.36
N LEU A 92 30.27 13.69 1.64
CA LEU A 92 29.51 14.73 0.95
C LEU A 92 29.81 14.77 -0.55
N THR A 93 31.09 14.69 -0.92
CA THR A 93 31.51 14.71 -2.32
C THR A 93 30.97 13.50 -3.08
N LEU A 94 31.08 12.31 -2.51
CA LEU A 94 30.53 11.08 -3.08
C LEU A 94 29.00 11.14 -3.23
N ALA A 95 28.30 11.69 -2.24
CA ALA A 95 26.84 11.83 -2.29
C ALA A 95 26.39 12.85 -3.35
N ASN A 96 27.12 13.95 -3.56
CA ASN A 96 26.85 14.92 -4.64
C ASN A 96 27.14 14.32 -6.02
N ALA A 97 28.22 13.56 -6.18
CA ALA A 97 28.51 12.84 -7.42
C ALA A 97 27.42 11.79 -7.72
N ALA A 98 26.93 11.10 -6.69
CA ALA A 98 25.80 10.17 -6.80
C ALA A 98 24.49 10.85 -7.20
N GLU A 99 24.21 12.04 -6.65
CA GLU A 99 23.07 12.87 -7.07
C GLU A 99 23.19 13.26 -8.54
N ALA A 100 24.36 13.72 -8.98
CA ALA A 100 24.58 14.11 -10.37
C ALA A 100 24.38 12.96 -11.36
N LEU A 101 24.71 11.72 -10.98
CA LEU A 101 24.47 10.52 -11.79
C LEU A 101 23.00 10.09 -11.83
N ALA A 102 22.19 10.47 -10.83
CA ALA A 102 20.79 10.06 -10.71
C ALA A 102 19.94 11.12 -9.97
N PRO A 103 19.71 12.30 -10.57
CA PRO A 103 19.10 13.45 -9.87
C PRO A 103 17.61 13.25 -9.59
N SER A 104 16.94 12.37 -10.34
CA SER A 104 15.55 11.98 -10.07
C SER A 104 15.43 10.93 -8.96
N SER A 105 16.56 10.38 -8.48
CA SER A 105 16.56 9.35 -7.44
C SER A 105 16.41 10.02 -6.06
N PRO A 106 15.54 9.50 -5.19
CA PRO A 106 15.38 10.07 -3.85
C PRO A 106 16.45 9.62 -2.83
N GLU A 107 17.32 8.66 -3.18
CA GLU A 107 18.37 8.11 -2.31
C GLU A 107 19.52 9.09 -2.02
N PRO A 108 20.11 9.79 -3.03
CA PRO A 108 21.19 10.75 -2.79
C PRO A 108 20.79 11.88 -1.83
N HIS A 109 19.62 12.48 -2.06
CA HIS A 109 19.10 13.55 -1.21
C HIS A 109 18.93 13.12 0.26
N ARG A 110 18.64 11.85 0.54
CA ARG A 110 18.57 11.37 1.93
C ARG A 110 19.93 11.34 2.58
N LEU A 111 20.91 10.75 1.91
CA LEU A 111 22.25 10.65 2.46
C LEU A 111 22.84 12.05 2.66
N LEU A 112 22.66 12.95 1.69
CA LEU A 112 23.00 14.37 1.80
C LEU A 112 22.31 15.01 3.02
N SER A 113 21.01 14.79 3.21
CA SER A 113 20.31 15.33 4.38
C SER A 113 20.89 14.85 5.71
N ARG A 114 21.37 13.60 5.78
CA ARG A 114 22.00 13.01 6.97
C ARG A 114 23.39 13.59 7.20
N ILE A 115 24.19 13.72 6.14
CA ILE A 115 25.52 14.32 6.18
C ILE A 115 25.43 15.79 6.65
N LEU A 116 24.54 16.59 6.05
CA LEU A 116 24.34 17.99 6.41
C LEU A 116 23.82 18.16 7.84
N TRP A 117 22.92 17.27 8.28
CA TRP A 117 22.44 17.27 9.67
C TRP A 117 23.57 17.02 10.67
N ASN A 118 24.47 16.08 10.37
CA ASN A 118 25.62 15.78 11.22
C ASN A 118 26.68 16.89 11.16
N GLY A 119 26.83 17.55 10.01
CA GLY A 119 27.72 18.70 9.80
C GLY A 119 27.21 20.01 10.41
N GLY A 120 26.00 20.05 10.97
CA GLY A 120 25.43 21.22 11.64
C GLY A 120 24.55 22.13 10.76
N ASP A 121 24.47 21.88 9.44
CA ASP A 121 23.59 22.61 8.53
C ASP A 121 22.16 22.05 8.57
N ARG A 122 21.36 22.60 9.49
CA ARG A 122 19.95 22.24 9.67
C ARG A 122 19.08 22.65 8.48
N TRP A 123 19.38 23.78 7.83
CA TRP A 123 18.58 24.32 6.74
C TRP A 123 18.85 23.58 5.43
N GLY A 124 20.11 23.32 5.11
CA GLY A 124 20.48 22.45 3.99
C GLY A 124 19.90 21.06 4.17
N SER A 125 20.00 20.47 5.38
CA SER A 125 19.35 19.19 5.68
C SER A 125 17.84 19.20 5.44
N ALA A 126 17.14 20.26 5.85
CA ALA A 126 15.70 20.39 5.63
C ALA A 126 15.34 20.51 4.12
N ARG A 127 16.15 21.26 3.35
CA ARG A 127 15.99 21.38 1.90
C ARG A 127 16.19 20.04 1.20
N GLU A 128 17.22 19.28 1.56
CA GLU A 128 17.47 17.96 0.98
C GLU A 128 16.40 16.94 1.37
N ARG A 129 15.82 17.02 2.57
CA ARG A 129 14.63 16.20 2.92
C ARG A 129 13.43 16.55 2.04
N PHE A 130 13.22 17.83 1.75
CA PHE A 130 12.15 18.25 0.86
C PHE A 130 12.40 17.80 -0.58
N ALA A 131 13.65 17.88 -1.05
CA ALA A 131 14.06 17.34 -2.35
C ALA A 131 13.84 15.83 -2.43
N ALA A 132 14.25 15.07 -1.41
CA ALA A 132 14.00 13.63 -1.30
C ALA A 132 12.49 13.31 -1.32
N TRP A 133 11.66 14.09 -0.62
CA TRP A 133 10.21 13.93 -0.65
C TRP A 133 9.64 14.17 -2.05
N LYS A 134 10.03 15.28 -2.69
CA LYS A 134 9.60 15.64 -4.06
C LYS A 134 10.01 14.57 -5.08
N ALA A 135 11.29 14.15 -5.05
CA ALA A 135 11.81 13.08 -5.91
C ALA A 135 11.07 11.76 -5.67
N SER A 136 10.75 11.43 -4.41
CA SER A 136 9.99 10.22 -4.10
C SER A 136 8.54 10.27 -4.60
N ALA A 137 7.97 11.46 -4.81
CA ALA A 137 6.61 11.62 -5.34
C ALA A 137 6.56 11.39 -6.86
N THR A 138 7.66 11.69 -7.56
CA THR A 138 7.80 11.47 -9.01
C THR A 138 8.37 10.11 -9.35
N ASP A 139 9.17 9.53 -8.47
CA ASP A 139 9.72 8.18 -8.63
C ASP A 139 8.61 7.12 -8.55
N PHE A 140 8.53 6.29 -9.58
CA PHE A 140 7.53 5.24 -9.69
C PHE A 140 7.72 4.17 -8.61
N ARG A 141 8.97 3.78 -8.31
CA ARG A 141 9.27 2.74 -7.31
C ARG A 141 8.77 3.16 -5.92
N SER A 142 9.07 4.39 -5.52
CA SER A 142 8.60 4.99 -4.27
C SER A 142 7.07 5.09 -4.22
N SER A 143 6.42 5.40 -5.35
CA SER A 143 4.97 5.52 -5.43
C SER A 143 4.26 4.17 -5.34
N LEU A 144 4.80 3.15 -6.02
CA LEU A 144 4.31 1.77 -5.96
C LEU A 144 4.38 1.23 -4.54
N TYR A 145 5.53 1.38 -3.88
CA TYR A 145 5.75 0.95 -2.50
C TYR A 145 4.80 1.62 -1.50
N ARG A 146 4.54 2.93 -1.65
CA ARG A 146 3.56 3.63 -0.80
C ARG A 146 2.14 3.10 -1.03
N ALA A 147 1.75 2.88 -2.28
CA ALA A 147 0.43 2.35 -2.60
C ALA A 147 0.24 0.95 -2.00
N GLU A 148 1.24 0.09 -2.12
CA GLU A 148 1.27 -1.24 -1.52
C GLU A 148 1.06 -1.19 0.00
N ARG A 149 1.85 -0.36 0.71
CA ARG A 149 1.74 -0.23 2.17
C ARG A 149 0.43 0.39 2.63
N VAL A 150 -0.10 1.38 1.92
CA VAL A 150 -1.40 1.97 2.25
C VAL A 150 -2.51 0.93 2.05
N ALA A 151 -2.47 0.18 0.95
CA ALA A 151 -3.45 -0.88 0.70
C ALA A 151 -3.36 -2.01 1.74
N ALA A 152 -2.15 -2.45 2.11
CA ALA A 152 -1.93 -3.42 3.19
C ALA A 152 -2.44 -2.88 4.54
N ALA A 153 -2.12 -1.64 4.89
CA ALA A 153 -2.58 -1.00 6.12
C ALA A 153 -4.11 -0.91 6.16
N LEU A 154 -4.77 -0.52 5.06
CA LEU A 154 -6.23 -0.48 4.97
C LEU A 154 -6.85 -1.86 5.18
N LEU A 155 -6.31 -2.89 4.52
CA LEU A 155 -6.78 -4.26 4.65
C LEU A 155 -6.63 -4.80 6.08
N LEU A 156 -5.44 -4.67 6.66
CA LEU A 156 -5.14 -5.09 8.03
C LEU A 156 -5.99 -4.32 9.05
N SER A 157 -6.26 -3.03 8.80
CA SER A 157 -7.15 -2.22 9.63
C SER A 157 -8.58 -2.72 9.57
N LEU A 158 -9.10 -3.03 8.37
CA LEU A 158 -10.44 -3.56 8.21
C LEU A 158 -10.60 -4.93 8.90
N ILE A 159 -9.60 -5.81 8.79
CA ILE A 159 -9.55 -7.11 9.48
C ILE A 159 -9.50 -6.90 11.00
N SER A 160 -8.67 -5.98 11.48
CA SER A 160 -8.52 -5.68 12.91
C SER A 160 -9.82 -5.15 13.51
N VAL A 161 -10.51 -4.25 12.81
CA VAL A 161 -11.82 -3.72 13.22
C VAL A 161 -12.87 -4.83 13.20
N ALA A 162 -12.90 -5.69 12.18
CA ALA A 162 -13.81 -6.82 12.12
C ALA A 162 -13.61 -7.78 13.30
N GLY A 163 -12.35 -8.10 13.63
CA GLY A 163 -12.00 -8.91 14.79
C GLY A 163 -12.36 -8.26 16.12
N LEU A 164 -12.13 -6.96 16.27
CA LEU A 164 -12.48 -6.20 17.47
C LEU A 164 -14.00 -6.18 17.70
N VAL A 165 -14.77 -5.91 16.64
CA VAL A 165 -16.24 -5.91 16.67
C VAL A 165 -16.77 -7.31 17.02
N ALA A 166 -16.22 -8.35 16.38
CA ALA A 166 -16.57 -9.73 16.70
C ALA A 166 -16.25 -10.08 18.17
N ALA A 167 -15.08 -9.70 18.68
CA ALA A 167 -14.68 -9.97 20.07
C ALA A 167 -15.60 -9.29 21.10
N VAL A 168 -15.94 -8.01 20.88
CA VAL A 168 -16.88 -7.29 21.75
C VAL A 168 -18.26 -7.96 21.76
N PHE A 169 -18.73 -8.43 20.60
CA PHE A 169 -20.01 -9.12 20.51
C PHE A 169 -20.00 -10.51 21.11
N VAL A 170 -18.92 -11.28 20.93
CA VAL A 170 -18.72 -12.56 21.61
C VAL A 170 -18.82 -12.36 23.13
N PHE A 171 -18.09 -11.39 23.68
CA PHE A 171 -18.09 -11.13 25.12
C PHE A 171 -19.48 -10.76 25.65
N ARG A 172 -20.26 -9.99 24.88
CA ARG A 172 -21.62 -9.58 25.26
C ARG A 172 -22.67 -10.68 25.08
N ALA A 173 -22.53 -11.51 24.04
CA ALA A 173 -23.48 -12.57 23.70
C ALA A 173 -23.27 -13.84 24.53
N LEU A 174 -22.05 -14.10 24.99
CA LEU A 174 -21.68 -15.31 25.72
C LEU A 174 -22.60 -15.64 26.92
N PRO A 175 -22.88 -14.73 27.87
CA PRO A 175 -23.77 -15.04 29.00
C PRO A 175 -25.22 -15.28 28.58
N LEU A 176 -25.68 -14.65 27.49
CA LEU A 176 -27.03 -14.82 26.96
C LEU A 176 -27.17 -16.17 26.25
N LEU A 177 -26.16 -16.54 25.47
CA LEU A 177 -26.10 -17.80 24.74
C LEU A 177 -25.96 -18.99 25.71
N ALA A 178 -25.09 -18.88 26.72
CA ALA A 178 -24.93 -19.92 27.74
C ALA A 178 -26.25 -20.20 28.49
N HIS A 179 -27.00 -19.15 28.83
CA HIS A 179 -28.32 -19.30 29.44
C HIS A 179 -29.33 -19.97 28.51
N LEU A 180 -29.29 -19.64 27.21
CA LEU A 180 -30.16 -20.26 26.21
C LEU A 180 -29.85 -21.76 26.02
N VAL A 181 -28.57 -22.14 26.02
CA VAL A 181 -28.12 -23.55 25.93
C VAL A 181 -28.57 -24.34 27.15
N GLU A 182 -28.43 -23.77 28.36
CA GLU A 182 -28.92 -24.38 29.61
C GLU A 182 -30.44 -24.65 29.53
N GLU A 183 -31.22 -23.68 29.07
CA GLU A 183 -32.68 -23.81 28.93
C GLU A 183 -33.08 -24.84 27.86
N TRP A 184 -32.45 -24.80 26.68
CA TRP A 184 -32.74 -25.76 25.59
C TRP A 184 -32.45 -27.20 25.99
N SER A 185 -31.48 -27.41 26.90
CA SER A 185 -31.22 -28.74 27.46
C SER A 185 -32.27 -29.21 28.47
N GLY A 186 -33.25 -28.38 28.80
CA GLY A 186 -34.21 -28.65 29.89
C GLY A 186 -33.52 -28.72 31.24
N HIS A 187 -32.48 -27.91 31.47
CA HIS A 187 -31.60 -27.94 32.64
C HIS A 187 -30.88 -29.28 32.87
N ARG A 188 -30.75 -30.14 31.84
CA ARG A 188 -29.95 -31.38 31.93
C ARG A 188 -28.45 -31.12 31.89
N LEU A 189 -28.04 -30.03 31.24
CA LEU A 189 -26.63 -29.62 31.20
C LEU A 189 -26.27 -28.80 32.43
N PHE A 190 -25.14 -29.16 33.04
CA PHE A 190 -24.55 -28.35 34.12
C PHE A 190 -24.09 -26.99 33.57
N ARG A 191 -24.21 -25.94 34.39
CA ARG A 191 -23.90 -24.54 33.97
C ARG A 191 -22.53 -24.35 33.31
N PRO A 192 -21.42 -24.87 33.85
CA PRO A 192 -20.11 -24.83 33.19
C PRO A 192 -20.11 -25.49 31.81
N THR A 193 -20.82 -26.60 31.63
CA THR A 193 -20.92 -27.29 30.34
C THR A 193 -21.66 -26.43 29.31
N ALA A 194 -22.75 -25.76 29.71
CA ALA A 194 -23.45 -24.81 28.85
C ALA A 194 -22.57 -23.60 28.45
N TRP A 195 -21.75 -23.11 29.38
CA TRP A 195 -20.75 -22.07 29.10
C TRP A 195 -19.67 -22.56 28.13
N LEU A 196 -19.13 -23.77 28.31
CA LEU A 196 -18.15 -24.34 27.40
C LEU A 196 -18.70 -24.50 25.98
N ILE A 197 -19.96 -24.95 25.84
CA ILE A 197 -20.64 -25.04 24.54
C ILE A 197 -20.82 -23.65 23.93
N ALA A 198 -21.23 -22.65 24.70
CA ALA A 198 -21.39 -21.28 24.22
C ALA A 198 -20.06 -20.65 23.77
N VAL A 199 -18.96 -20.91 24.51
CA VAL A 199 -17.60 -20.53 24.10
C VAL A 199 -17.23 -21.23 22.80
N TRP A 200 -17.46 -22.53 22.69
CA TRP A 200 -17.18 -23.30 21.48
C TRP A 200 -17.93 -22.74 20.26
N LEU A 201 -19.23 -22.48 20.37
CA LEU A 201 -20.03 -21.92 19.28
C LEU A 201 -19.56 -20.54 18.82
N LEU A 202 -19.01 -19.74 19.73
CA LEU A 202 -18.54 -18.38 19.43
C LEU A 202 -17.06 -18.32 19.04
N VAL A 203 -16.23 -19.27 19.48
CA VAL A 203 -14.76 -19.27 19.26
C VAL A 203 -14.35 -20.21 18.12
N PHE A 204 -15.04 -21.33 17.92
CA PHE A 204 -14.75 -22.26 16.81
C PHE A 204 -14.70 -21.58 15.42
N PRO A 205 -15.57 -20.59 15.11
CA PRO A 205 -15.46 -19.86 13.85
C PRO A 205 -14.11 -19.17 13.59
N PHE A 206 -13.36 -18.80 14.63
CA PHE A 206 -12.04 -18.20 14.47
C PHE A 206 -11.01 -19.21 13.97
N VAL A 207 -11.18 -20.50 14.26
CA VAL A 207 -10.33 -21.58 13.71
C VAL A 207 -10.55 -21.72 12.19
N ALA A 208 -11.78 -21.48 11.73
CA ALA A 208 -12.12 -21.49 10.31
C ALA A 208 -11.57 -20.27 9.54
N ALA A 209 -11.07 -19.22 10.21
CA ALA A 209 -10.53 -18.01 9.57
C ALA A 209 -9.32 -18.28 8.66
N ALA A 210 -8.62 -19.41 8.84
CA ALA A 210 -7.56 -19.88 7.93
C ALA A 210 -8.06 -20.09 6.49
N TRP A 211 -9.35 -20.35 6.30
CA TRP A 211 -9.99 -20.60 5.00
C TRP A 211 -10.65 -19.34 4.41
N GLY A 212 -10.69 -18.25 5.17
CA GLY A 212 -11.23 -16.97 4.75
C GLY A 212 -11.25 -15.99 5.92
N VAL A 213 -10.47 -14.91 5.84
CA VAL A 213 -10.25 -13.98 6.95
C VAL A 213 -11.56 -13.36 7.47
N TRP A 214 -12.55 -13.18 6.59
CA TRP A 214 -13.86 -12.60 6.95
C TRP A 214 -14.76 -13.53 7.77
N LEU A 215 -14.45 -14.82 7.88
CA LEU A 215 -15.14 -15.73 8.79
C LEU A 215 -14.98 -15.34 10.25
N ILE A 216 -14.06 -14.43 10.56
CA ILE A 216 -13.95 -13.76 11.86
C ILE A 216 -15.27 -13.10 12.31
N LEU A 217 -16.18 -12.77 11.37
CA LEU A 217 -17.49 -12.20 11.64
C LEU A 217 -18.59 -13.24 11.88
N LEU A 218 -18.36 -14.52 11.63
CA LEU A 218 -19.36 -15.58 11.82
C LEU A 218 -19.93 -15.65 13.26
N PRO A 219 -19.18 -15.39 14.34
CA PRO A 219 -19.75 -15.30 15.69
C PRO A 219 -20.85 -14.24 15.82
N ALA A 220 -20.82 -13.18 14.99
CA ALA A 220 -21.87 -12.18 14.96
C ALA A 220 -23.17 -12.70 14.35
N ALA A 221 -23.12 -13.76 13.52
CA ALA A 221 -24.31 -14.44 13.02
C ALA A 221 -25.00 -15.24 14.14
N VAL A 222 -24.20 -15.93 14.97
CA VAL A 222 -24.71 -16.62 16.18
C VAL A 222 -25.27 -15.60 17.17
N ALA A 223 -24.61 -14.46 17.34
CA ALA A 223 -25.03 -13.40 18.24
C ALA A 223 -26.16 -12.52 17.69
N TRP A 224 -26.62 -12.74 16.46
CA TRP A 224 -27.43 -11.80 15.69
C TRP A 224 -28.75 -11.36 16.38
N TRP A 225 -29.39 -12.27 17.13
CA TRP A 225 -30.57 -11.96 17.96
C TRP A 225 -30.31 -11.10 19.18
N PHE A 226 -29.08 -11.06 19.67
CA PHE A 226 -28.67 -10.22 20.79
C PHE A 226 -28.13 -8.86 20.35
N LEU A 227 -28.01 -8.61 19.03
CA LEU A 227 -27.53 -7.34 18.47
C LEU A 227 -28.67 -6.34 18.28
N ILE A 228 -28.38 -5.05 18.52
CA ILE A 228 -29.30 -3.95 18.18
C ILE A 228 -29.23 -3.65 16.67
N GLY A 229 -30.26 -3.00 16.12
CA GLY A 229 -30.35 -2.74 14.66
C GLY A 229 -29.11 -2.06 14.06
N ARG A 230 -28.50 -1.10 14.78
CA ARG A 230 -27.28 -0.41 14.33
C ARG A 230 -26.04 -1.33 14.32
N GLU A 231 -25.97 -2.30 15.22
CA GLU A 231 -24.88 -3.29 15.25
C GLU A 231 -25.04 -4.33 14.15
N ARG A 232 -26.28 -4.79 13.89
CA ARG A 232 -26.59 -5.65 12.74
C ARG A 232 -26.16 -5.00 11.43
N ALA A 233 -26.47 -3.71 11.27
CA ALA A 233 -26.05 -2.94 10.09
C ALA A 233 -24.52 -2.81 10.00
N LEU A 234 -23.82 -2.59 11.11
CA LEU A 234 -22.35 -2.53 11.14
C LEU A 234 -21.73 -3.87 10.70
N VAL A 235 -22.18 -4.99 11.27
CA VAL A 235 -21.65 -6.33 10.94
C VAL A 235 -21.93 -6.69 9.48
N ALA A 236 -23.14 -6.43 9.01
CA ALA A 236 -23.50 -6.64 7.60
C ALA A 236 -22.64 -5.76 6.68
N GLY A 237 -22.39 -4.50 7.07
CA GLY A 237 -21.49 -3.59 6.34
C GLY A 237 -20.05 -4.07 6.29
N LEU A 238 -19.51 -4.60 7.39
CA LEU A 238 -18.17 -5.18 7.45
C LEU A 238 -18.07 -6.47 6.62
N ALA A 239 -19.11 -7.30 6.63
CA ALA A 239 -19.18 -8.50 5.80
C ALA A 239 -19.28 -8.16 4.31
N ALA A 240 -20.06 -7.13 3.96
CA ALA A 240 -20.15 -6.62 2.59
C ALA A 240 -18.81 -6.01 2.13
N ALA A 241 -18.14 -5.23 2.98
CA ALA A 241 -16.79 -4.73 2.70
C ALA A 241 -15.80 -5.89 2.50
N GLY A 242 -15.92 -6.95 3.29
CA GLY A 242 -15.12 -8.15 3.12
C GLY A 242 -15.39 -8.91 1.83
N LEU A 243 -16.64 -9.00 1.41
CA LEU A 243 -17.03 -9.54 0.11
C LEU A 243 -16.48 -8.68 -1.04
N LEU A 244 -16.55 -7.35 -0.94
CA LEU A 244 -15.93 -6.44 -1.91
C LEU A 244 -14.43 -6.69 -2.02
N VAL A 245 -13.73 -6.84 -0.90
CA VAL A 245 -12.30 -7.20 -0.88
C VAL A 245 -12.07 -8.58 -1.52
N ALA A 246 -12.91 -9.58 -1.24
CA ALA A 246 -12.80 -10.90 -1.84
C ALA A 246 -13.11 -10.93 -3.36
N LEU A 247 -13.90 -9.97 -3.84
CA LEU A 247 -14.19 -9.74 -5.26
C LEU A 247 -13.08 -9.00 -5.99
N VAL A 248 -12.16 -8.32 -5.28
CA VAL A 248 -11.01 -7.68 -5.90
C VAL A 248 -10.17 -8.76 -6.58
N PRO A 249 -10.03 -8.71 -7.93
CA PRO A 249 -9.29 -9.75 -8.63
C PRO A 249 -7.82 -9.70 -8.21
N PRO A 250 -7.11 -10.84 -8.14
CA PRO A 250 -5.69 -10.88 -7.81
C PRO A 250 -4.82 -10.02 -8.72
N SER A 251 -5.28 -9.74 -9.93
CA SER A 251 -4.66 -8.78 -10.85
C SER A 251 -4.67 -7.34 -10.33
N ALA A 252 -5.68 -6.91 -9.59
CA ALA A 252 -5.69 -5.61 -8.92
C ALA A 252 -4.80 -5.60 -7.66
N LEU A 253 -4.50 -6.79 -7.11
CA LEU A 253 -3.52 -7.00 -6.05
C LEU A 253 -2.15 -7.42 -6.62
N SER A 254 -1.94 -7.42 -7.94
CA SER A 254 -0.67 -7.85 -8.54
C SER A 254 0.45 -6.84 -8.30
N VAL A 255 0.11 -5.63 -7.84
CA VAL A 255 0.99 -4.64 -7.22
C VAL A 255 1.79 -5.23 -6.06
N PHE A 256 1.23 -6.21 -5.34
CA PHE A 256 1.92 -6.90 -4.25
C PHE A 256 2.87 -8.01 -4.73
N ALA A 257 2.92 -8.33 -6.03
CA ALA A 257 3.75 -9.39 -6.61
C ALA A 257 4.61 -8.88 -7.77
N THR A 258 4.90 -7.58 -7.79
CA THR A 258 5.64 -6.89 -8.87
C THR A 258 7.13 -7.19 -8.90
N ASP A 259 7.70 -7.62 -7.77
CA ASP A 259 9.15 -7.82 -7.63
C ASP A 259 9.68 -9.00 -8.46
N ASP A 260 8.84 -9.97 -8.79
CA ASP A 260 9.24 -11.15 -9.57
C ASP A 260 8.96 -11.00 -11.10
N ASP A 261 8.52 -9.82 -11.57
CA ASP A 261 8.17 -9.61 -12.98
C ASP A 261 9.33 -8.98 -13.76
N PRO A 262 10.10 -9.78 -14.55
CA PRO A 262 11.23 -9.26 -15.32
C PRO A 262 10.79 -8.22 -16.36
N GLY A 263 9.55 -8.29 -16.87
CA GLY A 263 9.06 -7.31 -17.85
C GLY A 263 8.79 -5.95 -17.22
N LEU A 264 8.20 -5.92 -16.02
CA LEU A 264 8.00 -4.67 -15.27
C LEU A 264 9.35 -4.10 -14.79
N ARG A 265 10.27 -4.95 -14.34
CA ARG A 265 11.61 -4.53 -13.94
C ARG A 265 12.35 -3.85 -15.08
N LEU A 266 12.33 -4.46 -16.27
CA LEU A 266 12.92 -3.90 -17.48
C LEU A 266 12.26 -2.56 -17.85
N LEU A 267 10.92 -2.48 -17.81
CA LEU A 267 10.18 -1.24 -18.08
C LEU A 267 10.56 -0.11 -17.12
N VAL A 268 10.63 -0.40 -15.82
CA VAL A 268 11.02 0.60 -14.82
C VAL A 268 12.47 1.04 -15.02
N ASP A 269 13.37 0.14 -15.40
CA ASP A 269 14.77 0.48 -15.64
C ASP A 269 14.93 1.36 -16.89
N VAL A 270 14.34 0.97 -18.02
CA VAL A 270 14.34 1.77 -19.27
C VAL A 270 13.66 3.12 -19.07
N ALA A 271 12.53 3.19 -18.37
CA ALA A 271 11.85 4.44 -18.06
C ALA A 271 12.71 5.39 -17.20
N ASN A 272 13.63 4.83 -16.40
CA ASN A 272 14.60 5.59 -15.62
C ASN A 272 15.90 5.89 -16.37
N GLY A 273 16.01 5.54 -17.66
CA GLY A 273 17.19 5.81 -18.47
C GLY A 273 18.24 4.69 -18.49
N GLY A 274 17.93 3.51 -17.96
CA GLY A 274 18.83 2.35 -18.00
C GLY A 274 19.01 1.77 -19.40
N GLU A 275 20.11 1.02 -19.56
CA GLU A 275 20.59 0.44 -20.83
C GLU A 275 20.47 -1.09 -20.90
N ALA A 276 19.60 -1.70 -20.06
CA ALA A 276 19.48 -3.15 -19.76
C ALA A 276 19.33 -4.14 -20.95
N GLY A 277 20.32 -4.18 -21.84
CA GLY A 277 20.31 -4.90 -23.11
C GLY A 277 20.47 -6.42 -22.96
N GLU A 278 21.25 -6.90 -21.99
CA GLU A 278 21.29 -8.34 -21.67
C GLU A 278 19.97 -8.86 -21.09
N GLU A 279 19.39 -8.12 -20.14
CA GLU A 279 18.10 -8.49 -19.55
C GLU A 279 17.00 -8.49 -20.61
N ALA A 280 17.00 -7.50 -21.51
CA ALA A 280 16.10 -7.42 -22.65
C ALA A 280 16.28 -8.56 -23.66
N ALA A 281 17.50 -9.03 -23.93
CA ALA A 281 17.73 -10.16 -24.83
C ALA A 281 17.28 -11.50 -24.23
N ARG A 282 17.42 -11.66 -22.90
CA ARG A 282 16.94 -12.82 -22.16
C ARG A 282 15.42 -12.81 -22.00
N PHE A 283 14.79 -11.64 -22.08
CA PHE A 283 13.35 -11.49 -22.01
C PHE A 283 12.69 -11.91 -23.33
N GLN A 284 12.29 -13.19 -23.42
CA GLN A 284 11.39 -13.70 -24.46
C GLN A 284 10.07 -14.12 -23.82
N GLY A 285 8.99 -13.37 -24.07
CA GLY A 285 7.68 -13.59 -23.46
C GLY A 285 6.59 -13.87 -24.48
N GLY A 286 5.97 -15.06 -24.42
CA GLY A 286 4.99 -15.56 -25.40
C GLY A 286 3.70 -14.73 -25.59
N HIS A 287 3.43 -13.73 -24.75
CA HIS A 287 2.36 -12.73 -24.93
C HIS A 287 2.86 -11.32 -24.60
N GLU A 288 3.79 -10.83 -25.41
CA GLU A 288 4.31 -9.47 -25.25
C GLU A 288 3.18 -8.45 -25.49
N THR A 289 3.18 -7.35 -24.72
CA THR A 289 2.32 -6.18 -24.93
C THR A 289 3.09 -5.14 -25.77
N PRO A 290 2.43 -4.17 -26.43
CA PRO A 290 3.15 -3.15 -27.20
C PRO A 290 4.15 -2.36 -26.33
N VAL A 291 3.80 -2.11 -25.06
CA VAL A 291 4.69 -1.45 -24.10
C VAL A 291 5.91 -2.32 -23.80
N ALA A 292 5.71 -3.62 -23.52
CA ALA A 292 6.82 -4.53 -23.22
C ALA A 292 7.74 -4.70 -24.44
N ALA A 293 7.19 -4.83 -25.64
CA ALA A 293 7.98 -4.93 -26.88
C ALA A 293 8.77 -3.65 -27.16
N ALA A 294 8.14 -2.48 -27.02
CA ALA A 294 8.82 -1.19 -27.15
C ALA A 294 9.92 -1.01 -26.10
N THR A 295 9.69 -1.48 -24.87
CA THR A 295 10.69 -1.45 -23.80
C THR A 295 11.88 -2.32 -24.15
N ARG A 296 11.63 -3.56 -24.57
CA ARG A 296 12.66 -4.53 -24.94
C ARG A 296 13.51 -4.01 -26.10
N ALA A 297 12.88 -3.54 -27.17
CA ALA A 297 13.58 -3.00 -28.34
C ALA A 297 14.43 -1.77 -27.96
N LEU A 298 13.89 -0.84 -27.16
CA LEU A 298 14.63 0.32 -26.68
C LEU A 298 15.80 -0.05 -25.75
N ALA A 299 15.63 -1.06 -24.89
CA ALA A 299 16.71 -1.56 -24.04
C ALA A 299 17.85 -2.17 -24.85
N LEU A 300 17.54 -2.97 -25.88
CA LEU A 300 18.54 -3.52 -26.79
C LEU A 300 19.30 -2.43 -27.56
N ASP A 301 18.58 -1.41 -28.01
CA ASP A 301 19.11 -0.26 -28.72
C ASP A 301 20.08 0.55 -27.84
N ARG A 302 19.66 0.87 -26.61
CA ARG A 302 20.52 1.55 -25.62
C ARG A 302 21.73 0.71 -25.22
N GLY A 303 21.54 -0.60 -25.08
CA GLY A 303 22.62 -1.56 -24.82
C GLY A 303 23.57 -1.79 -26.00
N ARG A 304 23.46 -1.00 -27.08
CA ARG A 304 24.33 -1.07 -28.28
C ARG A 304 24.28 -2.41 -29.01
N ARG A 305 23.16 -3.14 -28.88
CA ARG A 305 22.91 -4.42 -29.56
C ARG A 305 22.11 -4.18 -30.83
N ASP A 306 22.64 -3.33 -31.70
CA ASP A 306 21.92 -2.72 -32.83
C ASP A 306 21.21 -3.76 -33.73
N ALA A 307 21.84 -4.89 -34.03
CA ALA A 307 21.24 -5.93 -34.87
C ALA A 307 20.03 -6.63 -34.21
N GLU A 308 20.10 -6.87 -32.89
CA GLU A 308 19.00 -7.44 -32.12
C GLU A 308 17.90 -6.41 -31.90
N ALA A 309 18.26 -5.14 -31.70
CA ALA A 309 17.32 -4.03 -31.63
C ALA A 309 16.54 -3.88 -32.95
N ASP A 310 17.23 -3.93 -34.10
CA ASP A 310 16.62 -3.87 -35.43
C ASP A 310 15.56 -4.97 -35.60
N THR A 311 15.96 -6.21 -35.28
CA THR A 311 15.07 -7.38 -35.32
C THR A 311 13.87 -7.20 -34.37
N ALA A 312 14.11 -6.74 -33.13
CA ALA A 312 13.06 -6.55 -32.14
C ALA A 312 12.05 -5.46 -32.54
N TYR A 313 12.51 -4.36 -33.16
CA TYR A 313 11.62 -3.34 -33.70
C TYR A 313 10.78 -3.85 -34.86
N GLU A 314 11.37 -4.61 -35.80
CA GLU A 314 10.64 -5.21 -36.92
C GLU A 314 9.57 -6.22 -36.46
N GLU A 315 9.93 -7.13 -35.54
CA GLU A 315 9.00 -8.08 -34.93
C GLU A 315 7.83 -7.37 -34.21
N ALA A 316 8.15 -6.33 -33.44
CA ALA A 316 7.14 -5.57 -32.71
C ALA A 316 6.21 -4.79 -33.65
N LEU A 317 6.75 -4.12 -34.68
CA LEU A 317 5.97 -3.37 -35.65
C LEU A 317 5.13 -4.27 -36.57
N ALA A 318 5.56 -5.51 -36.83
CA ALA A 318 4.72 -6.49 -37.52
C ALA A 318 3.43 -6.80 -36.75
N ARG A 319 3.46 -6.71 -35.41
CA ARG A 319 2.30 -6.94 -34.54
C ARG A 319 1.54 -5.66 -34.19
N TRP A 320 2.24 -4.55 -34.01
CA TRP A 320 1.69 -3.25 -33.65
C TRP A 320 2.21 -2.14 -34.58
N PRO A 321 1.78 -2.11 -35.85
CA PRO A 321 2.36 -1.24 -36.89
C PRO A 321 2.17 0.25 -36.63
N ASN A 322 1.21 0.61 -35.78
CA ASN A 322 0.82 1.99 -35.50
C ASN A 322 1.22 2.45 -34.09
N ASP A 323 2.10 1.73 -33.37
CA ASP A 323 2.54 2.20 -32.05
C ASP A 323 3.57 3.33 -32.21
N PRO A 324 3.28 4.56 -31.76
CA PRO A 324 4.17 5.70 -31.98
C PRO A 324 5.50 5.55 -31.22
N ARG A 325 5.57 4.78 -30.12
CA ARG A 325 6.82 4.55 -29.39
C ARG A 325 7.76 3.69 -30.22
N LEU A 326 7.25 2.60 -30.78
CA LEU A 326 8.01 1.71 -31.66
C LEU A 326 8.51 2.47 -32.89
N LEU A 327 7.61 3.17 -33.57
CA LEU A 327 7.96 3.94 -34.78
C LEU A 327 9.02 5.01 -34.49
N THR A 328 8.85 5.78 -33.40
CA THR A 328 9.81 6.83 -33.05
C THR A 328 11.16 6.27 -32.63
N ASN A 329 11.19 5.30 -31.71
CA ASN A 329 12.46 4.79 -31.23
C ASN A 329 13.19 3.97 -32.30
N TYR A 330 12.45 3.31 -33.21
CA TYR A 330 13.05 2.68 -34.37
C TYR A 330 13.63 3.72 -35.34
N GLY A 331 12.92 4.83 -35.55
CA GLY A 331 13.43 6.00 -36.27
C GLY A 331 14.74 6.53 -35.66
N ASN A 332 14.87 6.54 -34.32
CA ASN A 332 16.10 6.95 -33.63
C ASN A 332 17.28 6.02 -33.96
N LEU A 333 17.05 4.70 -33.96
CA LEU A 333 18.07 3.72 -34.37
C LEU A 333 18.50 3.96 -35.82
N ARG A 334 17.55 4.16 -36.75
CA ARG A 334 17.85 4.45 -38.16
C ARG A 334 18.58 5.78 -38.35
N PHE A 335 18.20 6.83 -37.62
CA PHE A 335 18.87 8.12 -37.61
C PHE A 335 20.32 8.01 -37.16
N ARG A 336 20.61 7.29 -36.07
CA ARG A 336 21.99 7.06 -35.59
C ARG A 336 22.83 6.24 -36.58
N ARG A 337 22.19 5.40 -37.39
CA ARG A 337 22.82 4.67 -38.51
C ARG A 337 22.93 5.50 -39.79
N GLN A 338 22.58 6.79 -39.75
CA GLN A 338 22.61 7.73 -40.87
C GLN A 338 21.66 7.36 -42.03
N ASP A 339 20.69 6.47 -41.78
CA ASP A 339 19.59 6.17 -42.70
C ASP A 339 18.46 7.19 -42.48
N TYR A 340 18.74 8.45 -42.84
CA TYR A 340 17.83 9.57 -42.59
C TYR A 340 16.51 9.43 -43.34
N ALA A 341 16.53 8.86 -44.55
CA ALA A 341 15.32 8.60 -45.32
C ALA A 341 14.37 7.65 -44.58
N LYS A 342 14.88 6.51 -44.06
CA LYS A 342 14.05 5.59 -43.28
C LYS A 342 13.62 6.19 -41.94
N ALA A 343 14.50 6.95 -41.28
CA ALA A 343 14.15 7.66 -40.06
C ALA A 343 12.96 8.62 -40.27
N ILE A 344 13.00 9.43 -41.34
CA ILE A 344 11.90 10.34 -41.70
C ILE A 344 10.60 9.56 -41.95
N GLU A 345 10.66 8.45 -42.70
CA GLU A 345 9.47 7.60 -42.95
C GLU A 345 8.84 7.11 -41.64
N LEU A 346 9.66 6.57 -40.73
CA LEU A 346 9.21 6.05 -39.44
C LEU A 346 8.65 7.16 -38.54
N TYR A 347 9.31 8.32 -38.50
CA TYR A 347 8.83 9.43 -37.69
C TYR A 347 7.55 10.07 -38.26
N GLU A 348 7.37 10.15 -39.58
CA GLU A 348 6.11 10.61 -40.17
C GLU A 348 4.96 9.64 -39.87
N ALA A 349 5.25 8.32 -39.92
CA ALA A 349 4.30 7.32 -39.48
C ALA A 349 3.94 7.50 -37.99
N ALA A 350 4.93 7.78 -37.13
CA ALA A 350 4.68 8.06 -35.71
C ALA A 350 3.82 9.33 -35.53
N HIS A 351 4.10 10.39 -36.29
CA HIS A 351 3.38 11.66 -36.22
C HIS A 351 1.93 11.51 -36.67
N ALA A 352 1.65 10.64 -37.64
CA ALA A 352 0.29 10.32 -38.05
C ALA A 352 -0.56 9.72 -36.92
N GLN A 353 0.07 8.99 -35.99
CA GLN A 353 -0.59 8.36 -34.83
C GLN A 353 -0.61 9.28 -33.61
N ALA A 354 0.40 10.13 -33.45
CA ALA A 354 0.57 11.05 -32.32
C ALA A 354 0.96 12.45 -32.79
N ARG A 355 -0.03 13.20 -33.31
CA ARG A 355 0.19 14.53 -33.93
C ARG A 355 0.80 15.55 -32.97
N ASP A 356 0.41 15.48 -31.70
CA ASP A 356 0.83 16.46 -30.68
C ASP A 356 2.02 15.95 -29.84
N ALA A 357 2.70 14.88 -30.27
CA ALA A 357 3.87 14.37 -29.57
C ALA A 357 5.12 15.20 -29.89
N VAL A 358 5.51 16.07 -28.95
CA VAL A 358 6.69 16.96 -29.05
C VAL A 358 7.96 16.18 -29.44
N VAL A 359 8.17 15.00 -28.85
CA VAL A 359 9.33 14.14 -29.16
C VAL A 359 9.40 13.74 -30.63
N VAL A 360 8.25 13.44 -31.25
CA VAL A 360 8.16 13.03 -32.65
C VAL A 360 8.46 14.20 -33.57
N LEU A 361 7.87 15.36 -33.29
CA LEU A 361 8.11 16.59 -34.06
C LEU A 361 9.56 17.06 -33.94
N TYR A 362 10.14 16.98 -32.74
CA TYR A 362 11.54 17.26 -32.51
C TYR A 362 12.43 16.32 -33.33
N ASN A 363 12.22 15.01 -33.25
CA ASN A 363 13.04 14.04 -34.00
C ASN A 363 12.87 14.19 -35.52
N LEU A 364 11.66 14.47 -36.02
CA LEU A 364 11.43 14.83 -37.43
C LEU A 364 12.26 16.04 -37.83
N SER A 365 12.28 17.08 -36.99
CA SER A 365 13.05 18.29 -37.29
C SER A 365 14.54 17.99 -37.43
N GLN A 366 15.08 17.11 -36.58
CA GLN A 366 16.47 16.69 -36.62
C GLN A 366 16.76 15.82 -37.85
N ALA A 367 15.87 14.89 -38.17
CA ALA A 367 15.97 14.03 -39.35
C ALA A 367 15.96 14.83 -40.65
N TYR A 368 15.03 15.79 -40.80
CA TYR A 368 14.99 16.66 -41.97
C TYR A 368 16.24 17.54 -42.09
N ARG A 369 16.73 18.11 -40.98
CA ARG A 369 17.97 18.90 -41.01
C ARG A 369 19.19 18.06 -41.41
N ALA A 370 19.27 16.82 -40.93
CA ALA A 370 20.33 15.89 -41.31
C ALA A 370 20.24 15.46 -42.79
N ASP A 371 19.02 15.35 -43.33
CA ASP A 371 18.72 15.09 -44.74
C ASP A 371 18.79 16.37 -45.63
N LEU A 372 19.25 17.50 -45.08
CA LEU A 372 19.39 18.81 -45.76
C LEU A 372 18.06 19.45 -46.22
N ARG A 373 16.94 19.02 -45.64
CA ARG A 373 15.58 19.54 -45.86
C ARG A 373 15.23 20.59 -44.81
N PHE A 374 15.94 21.71 -44.84
CA PHE A 374 15.94 22.70 -43.75
C PHE A 374 14.58 23.37 -43.51
N GLU A 375 13.79 23.62 -44.56
CA GLU A 375 12.47 24.27 -44.45
C GLU A 375 11.47 23.37 -43.70
N GLU A 376 11.39 22.09 -44.07
CA GLU A 376 10.55 21.13 -43.36
C GLU A 376 11.04 20.91 -41.93
N GLY A 377 12.36 20.85 -41.74
CA GLY A 377 12.96 20.74 -40.42
C GLY A 377 12.59 21.90 -39.50
N GLU A 378 12.67 23.13 -40.00
CA GLU A 378 12.28 24.33 -39.24
C GLU A 378 10.79 24.35 -38.92
N ALA A 379 9.93 24.00 -39.88
CA ALA A 379 8.49 23.93 -39.66
C ALA A 379 8.12 22.93 -38.54
N ARG A 380 8.74 21.74 -38.51
CA ARG A 380 8.49 20.74 -37.46
C ARG A 380 9.05 21.19 -36.11
N PHE A 381 10.20 21.86 -36.08
CA PHE A 381 10.76 22.41 -34.85
C PHE A 381 9.87 23.49 -34.23
N GLN A 382 9.35 24.42 -35.04
CA GLN A 382 8.41 25.46 -34.60
C GLN A 382 7.10 24.85 -34.09
N ALA A 383 6.60 23.80 -34.75
CA ALA A 383 5.43 23.06 -34.26
C ALA A 383 5.68 22.40 -32.89
N ALA A 384 6.86 21.78 -32.69
CA ALA A 384 7.23 21.24 -31.39
C ALA A 384 7.34 22.32 -30.31
N GLN A 385 7.90 23.50 -30.66
CA GLN A 385 8.08 24.62 -29.74
C GLN A 385 6.75 25.23 -29.30
N ALA A 386 5.78 25.31 -30.21
CA ALA A 386 4.44 25.80 -29.91
C ALA A 386 3.68 24.90 -28.93
N LEU A 387 4.01 23.61 -28.88
CA LEU A 387 3.41 22.64 -27.96
C LEU A 387 4.07 22.68 -26.58
N ASP A 388 5.41 22.60 -26.51
CA ASP A 388 6.15 22.66 -25.25
C ASP A 388 7.59 23.15 -25.43
N ALA A 389 7.79 24.46 -25.26
CA ALA A 389 9.11 25.08 -25.32
C ALA A 389 10.05 24.59 -24.19
N GLY A 390 9.53 24.31 -22.99
CA GLY A 390 10.35 23.87 -21.86
C GLY A 390 10.91 22.45 -22.04
N LEU A 391 10.12 21.57 -22.67
CA LEU A 391 10.59 20.24 -23.03
C LEU A 391 11.65 20.30 -24.14
N LEU A 392 11.50 21.20 -25.12
CA LEU A 392 12.53 21.42 -26.13
C LEU A 392 13.85 21.94 -25.55
N ASP A 393 13.79 22.84 -24.57
CA ASP A 393 14.99 23.30 -23.86
C ASP A 393 15.73 22.11 -23.21
N THR A 394 14.97 21.13 -22.71
CA THR A 394 15.53 19.88 -22.15
C THR A 394 16.21 19.05 -23.24
N TYR A 395 15.60 18.90 -24.42
CA TYR A 395 16.23 18.19 -25.55
C TYR A 395 17.48 18.92 -26.06
N ALA A 396 17.42 20.24 -26.24
CA ALA A 396 18.55 21.05 -26.66
C ALA A 396 19.71 21.05 -25.64
N ALA A 397 19.40 20.98 -24.35
CA ALA A 397 20.41 20.78 -23.31
C ALA A 397 21.09 19.39 -23.44
N ARG A 398 20.33 18.34 -23.76
CA ARG A 398 20.87 16.98 -23.96
C ARG A 398 21.73 16.87 -25.22
N THR A 399 21.34 17.49 -26.33
CA THR A 399 22.13 17.45 -27.58
C THR A 399 23.52 18.05 -27.38
N ARG A 400 23.68 19.01 -26.48
CA ARG A 400 25.01 19.57 -26.11
C ARG A 400 25.92 18.56 -25.39
N MET A 401 25.38 17.46 -24.88
CA MET A 401 26.13 16.41 -24.17
C MET A 401 26.80 15.40 -25.11
N GLY A 402 26.39 15.34 -26.38
CA GLY A 402 27.03 14.50 -27.41
C GLY A 402 26.08 14.06 -28.52
N ASP A 403 26.66 13.53 -29.61
CA ASP A 403 25.94 13.13 -30.82
C ASP A 403 24.89 12.04 -30.57
N ALA A 404 25.07 11.23 -29.52
CA ALA A 404 24.10 10.21 -29.10
C ALA A 404 22.72 10.79 -28.73
N PHE A 405 22.67 12.07 -28.36
CA PHE A 405 21.47 12.77 -27.90
C PHE A 405 20.91 13.79 -28.91
N LEU A 406 21.28 13.66 -30.19
CA LEU A 406 20.71 14.49 -31.27
C LEU A 406 19.19 14.25 -31.41
N VAL A 407 18.77 12.99 -31.25
CA VAL A 407 17.36 12.58 -31.21
C VAL A 407 16.98 12.18 -29.78
N ALA A 408 15.70 12.34 -29.45
CA ALA A 408 15.16 12.03 -28.14
C ALA A 408 14.34 10.73 -28.16
N ASP A 409 14.51 9.88 -27.15
CA ASP A 409 13.70 8.67 -27.04
C ASP A 409 12.25 9.01 -26.66
N TYR A 410 11.31 8.30 -27.28
CA TYR A 410 9.93 8.24 -26.85
C TYR A 410 9.88 7.39 -25.57
N GLY A 411 9.91 8.07 -24.42
CA GLY A 411 9.91 7.46 -23.10
C GLY A 411 8.56 6.88 -22.66
N PHE A 412 8.56 6.26 -21.48
CA PHE A 412 7.37 5.67 -20.86
C PHE A 412 6.87 6.55 -19.72
N GLY A 413 5.57 6.91 -19.75
CA GLY A 413 4.97 7.74 -18.73
C GLY A 413 4.56 6.96 -17.48
N ALA A 414 4.22 7.69 -16.41
CA ALA A 414 3.67 7.08 -15.18
C ALA A 414 2.44 6.20 -15.47
N ALA A 415 1.60 6.58 -16.44
CA ALA A 415 0.44 5.79 -16.83
C ALA A 415 0.81 4.42 -17.42
N ASP A 416 1.89 4.32 -18.20
CA ASP A 416 2.37 3.04 -18.74
C ASP A 416 2.90 2.15 -17.62
N LEU A 417 3.67 2.73 -16.69
CA LEU A 417 4.22 2.04 -15.52
C LEU A 417 3.10 1.50 -14.61
N TRP A 418 2.09 2.33 -14.30
CA TRP A 418 0.95 1.90 -13.50
C TRP A 418 0.10 0.84 -14.20
N ARG A 419 -0.15 0.99 -15.51
CA ARG A 419 -0.88 -0.02 -16.30
C ARG A 419 -0.14 -1.36 -16.31
N ALA A 420 1.18 -1.34 -16.43
CA ALA A 420 2.01 -2.55 -16.35
C ALA A 420 2.00 -3.15 -14.93
N ALA A 421 2.05 -2.33 -13.88
CA ALA A 421 2.03 -2.82 -12.51
C ALA A 421 0.72 -3.51 -12.12
N ILE A 422 -0.44 -2.98 -12.56
CA ILE A 422 -1.77 -3.54 -12.27
C ILE A 422 -2.25 -4.57 -13.30
N ALA A 423 -1.44 -4.85 -14.33
CA ALA A 423 -1.82 -5.79 -15.38
C ALA A 423 -2.09 -7.19 -14.77
N PRO A 424 -3.13 -7.90 -15.22
CA PRO A 424 -3.37 -9.27 -14.79
C PRO A 424 -2.21 -10.18 -15.15
N ARG A 425 -1.62 -10.80 -14.14
CA ARG A 425 -0.56 -11.81 -14.34
C ARG A 425 -1.18 -13.19 -14.31
N ALA A 426 -0.95 -13.96 -15.37
CA ALA A 426 -1.26 -15.37 -15.36
C ALA A 426 -0.28 -16.07 -14.40
N ALA A 427 -0.79 -16.62 -13.29
CA ALA A 427 0.05 -17.44 -12.42
C ALA A 427 0.54 -18.65 -13.24
N PRO A 428 1.85 -18.96 -13.23
CA PRO A 428 2.34 -20.16 -13.90
C PRO A 428 1.56 -21.38 -13.37
N PRO A 429 1.31 -22.40 -14.21
CA PRO A 429 0.60 -23.61 -13.79
C PRO A 429 1.48 -24.43 -12.83
N SER A 430 1.59 -23.98 -11.59
CA SER A 430 2.27 -24.66 -10.49
C SER A 430 1.26 -25.22 -9.50
N LEU A 431 1.67 -26.26 -8.76
CA LEU A 431 0.86 -26.84 -7.68
C LEU A 431 0.45 -25.77 -6.65
N GLY A 432 1.38 -24.87 -6.30
CA GLY A 432 1.12 -23.72 -5.43
C GLY A 432 0.08 -22.76 -6.01
N GLY A 433 0.17 -22.45 -7.31
CA GLY A 433 -0.82 -21.61 -8.01
C GLY A 433 -2.22 -22.22 -8.03
N SER A 434 -2.34 -23.55 -8.11
CA SER A 434 -3.62 -24.26 -8.03
C SER A 434 -4.20 -24.27 -6.61
N ILE A 435 -3.37 -24.49 -5.58
CA ILE A 435 -3.80 -24.39 -4.17
C ILE A 435 -4.30 -22.98 -3.86
N GLU A 436 -3.58 -21.95 -4.32
CA GLU A 436 -3.97 -20.56 -4.09
C GLU A 436 -5.26 -20.21 -4.84
N ARG A 437 -5.44 -20.70 -6.07
CA ARG A 437 -6.73 -20.58 -6.78
C ARG A 437 -7.86 -21.22 -5.97
N LEU A 438 -7.68 -22.43 -5.45
CA LEU A 438 -8.70 -23.13 -4.66
C LEU A 438 -9.03 -22.35 -3.37
N ARG A 439 -8.00 -21.90 -2.65
CA ARG A 439 -8.16 -21.09 -1.43
C ARG A 439 -8.95 -19.81 -1.70
N ARG A 440 -8.74 -19.15 -2.85
CA ARG A 440 -9.50 -17.97 -3.25
C ARG A 440 -10.97 -18.27 -3.56
N HIS A 441 -11.24 -19.30 -4.35
CA HIS A 441 -12.64 -19.68 -4.64
C HIS A 441 -13.36 -20.07 -3.36
N ALA A 442 -12.68 -20.77 -2.45
CA ALA A 442 -13.18 -21.06 -1.12
C ALA A 442 -13.45 -19.75 -0.34
N ALA A 443 -12.49 -18.82 -0.28
CA ALA A 443 -12.66 -17.54 0.42
C ALA A 443 -13.81 -16.69 -0.14
N LEU A 444 -13.97 -16.60 -1.47
CA LEU A 444 -15.09 -15.91 -2.12
C LEU A 444 -16.43 -16.59 -1.81
N SER A 445 -16.48 -17.91 -1.94
CA SER A 445 -17.71 -18.67 -1.68
C SER A 445 -18.13 -18.58 -0.20
N LEU A 446 -17.16 -18.67 0.71
CA LEU A 446 -17.37 -18.56 2.15
C LEU A 446 -17.79 -17.15 2.57
N THR A 447 -17.19 -16.10 1.97
CA THR A 447 -17.60 -14.70 2.22
C THR A 447 -18.99 -14.41 1.67
N ALA A 448 -19.30 -14.87 0.46
CA ALA A 448 -20.64 -14.75 -0.11
C ALA A 448 -21.68 -15.51 0.74
N GLY A 449 -21.35 -16.72 1.19
CA GLY A 449 -22.16 -17.51 2.11
C GLY A 449 -22.41 -16.80 3.45
N LEU A 450 -21.39 -16.12 4.00
CA LEU A 450 -21.53 -15.32 5.21
C LEU A 450 -22.48 -14.13 5.02
N VAL A 451 -22.37 -13.41 3.90
CA VAL A 451 -23.31 -12.32 3.57
C VAL A 451 -24.73 -12.85 3.40
N ALA A 452 -24.91 -13.97 2.69
CA ALA A 452 -26.20 -14.62 2.55
C ALA A 452 -26.78 -15.07 3.91
N LEU A 453 -25.94 -15.58 4.82
CA LEU A 453 -26.33 -15.93 6.19
C LEU A 453 -26.83 -14.70 6.95
N PHE A 454 -26.15 -13.56 6.86
CA PHE A 454 -26.63 -12.33 7.49
C PHE A 454 -27.95 -11.83 6.89
N VAL A 455 -28.16 -11.96 5.58
CA VAL A 455 -29.44 -11.65 4.93
C VAL A 455 -30.55 -12.58 5.42
N LEU A 456 -30.28 -13.89 5.51
CA LEU A 456 -31.24 -14.86 6.04
C LEU A 456 -31.56 -14.55 7.51
N CYS A 457 -30.55 -14.32 8.34
CA CYS A 457 -30.72 -13.87 9.71
C CYS A 457 -31.49 -12.54 9.78
N TRP A 458 -31.34 -11.63 8.82
CA TRP A 458 -32.16 -10.42 8.78
C TRP A 458 -33.63 -10.72 8.46
N MET A 459 -33.89 -11.60 7.47
CA MET A 459 -35.25 -12.01 7.08
C MET A 459 -35.97 -12.76 8.20
N VAL A 460 -35.32 -13.73 8.84
CA VAL A 460 -35.92 -14.48 9.96
C VAL A 460 -36.23 -13.53 11.14
N ALA A 461 -35.43 -12.48 11.35
CA ALA A 461 -35.67 -11.49 12.41
C ALA A 461 -36.99 -10.76 12.21
N ARG A 462 -37.37 -10.53 10.95
CA ARG A 462 -38.62 -9.87 10.58
C ARG A 462 -39.82 -10.78 10.86
N LEU A 463 -39.64 -12.09 10.69
CA LEU A 463 -40.68 -13.09 10.90
C LEU A 463 -40.85 -13.46 12.40
N ALA A 464 -39.76 -13.42 13.16
CA ALA A 464 -39.74 -13.71 14.59
C ALA A 464 -39.06 -12.56 15.38
N PRO A 465 -39.79 -11.48 15.69
CA PRO A 465 -39.21 -10.27 16.30
C PRO A 465 -38.79 -10.46 17.77
N ASN A 466 -39.27 -11.52 18.43
CA ASN A 466 -39.03 -11.72 19.85
C ASN A 466 -37.63 -12.26 20.13
N GLN A 467 -36.85 -11.50 20.90
CA GLN A 467 -35.53 -11.91 21.35
C GLN A 467 -35.61 -13.16 22.25
N PRO A 468 -34.79 -14.20 22.00
CA PRO A 468 -34.81 -15.46 22.75
C PRO A 468 -34.19 -15.35 24.15
N ALA A 469 -33.33 -14.37 24.39
CA ALA A 469 -32.87 -13.99 25.71
C ALA A 469 -32.49 -12.51 25.74
N ALA A 470 -32.75 -11.86 26.87
CA ALA A 470 -32.43 -10.46 27.09
C ALA A 470 -31.87 -10.25 28.51
N PRO A 471 -31.01 -9.24 28.73
CA PRO A 471 -30.54 -8.91 30.07
C PRO A 471 -31.67 -8.30 30.92
N CYS A 472 -31.73 -8.66 32.19
CA CYS A 472 -32.64 -8.07 33.16
C CYS A 472 -32.39 -6.56 33.29
N ALA A 473 -33.45 -5.76 33.23
CA ALA A 473 -33.39 -4.32 33.32
C ALA A 473 -32.76 -3.83 34.64
N THR A 474 -32.78 -4.60 35.73
CA THR A 474 -32.29 -4.20 37.06
C THR A 474 -30.97 -4.86 37.50
N CYS A 475 -30.79 -6.16 37.30
CA CYS A 475 -29.56 -6.86 37.71
C CYS A 475 -28.64 -7.24 36.55
N GLY A 476 -29.11 -7.18 35.30
CA GLY A 476 -28.34 -7.58 34.12
C GLY A 476 -28.20 -9.09 33.90
N ALA A 477 -28.78 -9.93 34.76
CA ALA A 477 -28.81 -11.39 34.55
C ALA A 477 -29.53 -11.74 33.24
N ALA A 478 -29.08 -12.79 32.55
CA ALA A 478 -29.74 -13.29 31.34
C ALA A 478 -31.13 -13.84 31.68
N VAL A 479 -32.13 -13.50 30.86
CA VAL A 479 -33.52 -13.94 31.05
C VAL A 479 -34.13 -14.37 29.72
N CYS A 480 -34.77 -15.53 29.67
CA CYS A 480 -35.50 -16.05 28.51
C CYS A 480 -37.00 -15.71 28.54
N PRO A 481 -37.76 -15.92 27.44
CA PRO A 481 -39.21 -15.71 27.38
C PRO A 481 -40.04 -16.40 28.47
N ARG A 482 -39.54 -17.51 29.03
CA ARG A 482 -40.21 -18.25 30.13
C ARG A 482 -39.91 -17.66 31.51
N CYS A 483 -38.68 -17.18 31.71
CA CYS A 483 -38.22 -16.62 32.98
C CYS A 483 -38.51 -15.12 33.12
N GLN A 484 -38.77 -14.42 32.01
CA GLN A 484 -38.99 -12.98 32.02
C GLN A 484 -40.34 -12.63 32.62
N ARG A 485 -40.34 -11.60 33.46
CA ARG A 485 -41.54 -10.95 33.96
C ARG A 485 -41.51 -9.51 33.47
N TYR A 486 -42.67 -9.00 33.08
CA TYR A 486 -42.83 -7.62 32.65
C TYR A 486 -43.21 -6.74 33.84
N PHE A 487 -42.60 -5.57 33.91
CA PHE A 487 -43.06 -4.46 34.74
C PHE A 487 -43.04 -3.20 33.87
N LEU A 488 -44.24 -2.68 33.56
CA LEU A 488 -44.42 -1.73 32.45
C LEU A 488 -43.75 -2.30 31.19
N ASP A 489 -42.81 -1.56 30.59
CA ASP A 489 -42.09 -1.97 29.39
C ASP A 489 -40.74 -2.66 29.67
N SER A 490 -40.38 -2.87 30.94
CA SER A 490 -39.07 -3.41 31.33
C SER A 490 -39.11 -4.92 31.61
N LYS A 491 -38.18 -5.65 30.98
CA LYS A 491 -37.96 -7.09 31.22
C LYS A 491 -37.17 -7.33 32.51
N LEU A 492 -37.73 -8.07 33.45
CA LEU A 492 -37.14 -8.38 34.75
C LEU A 492 -36.93 -9.88 34.94
N CYS A 493 -35.89 -10.27 35.68
CA CYS A 493 -35.75 -11.64 36.16
C CYS A 493 -36.72 -11.89 37.34
N SER A 494 -36.99 -13.16 37.62
CA SER A 494 -37.94 -13.58 38.66
C SER A 494 -37.57 -13.05 40.06
N THR A 495 -36.28 -12.98 40.40
CA THR A 495 -35.80 -12.45 41.69
C THR A 495 -36.04 -10.95 41.80
N CYS A 496 -35.67 -10.18 40.76
CA CYS A 496 -35.92 -8.74 40.72
C CYS A 496 -37.43 -8.45 40.73
N TRP A 497 -38.22 -9.18 39.96
CA TRP A 497 -39.67 -9.02 39.94
C TRP A 497 -40.28 -9.26 41.33
N LYS A 498 -39.86 -10.31 42.05
CA LYS A 498 -40.31 -10.57 43.43
C LYS A 498 -39.96 -9.43 44.40
N THR A 499 -38.79 -8.81 44.24
CA THR A 499 -38.41 -7.63 45.04
C THR A 499 -39.27 -6.41 44.71
N TYR A 500 -39.71 -6.24 43.46
CA TYR A 500 -40.65 -5.17 43.07
C TYR A 500 -42.10 -5.46 43.51
N ALA A 501 -42.57 -6.69 43.33
CA ALA A 501 -43.94 -7.12 43.62
C ALA A 501 -44.26 -7.10 45.13
N LYS A 502 -43.26 -7.26 46.00
CA LYS A 502 -43.40 -7.20 47.47
C LYS A 502 -43.57 -5.77 48.04
N GLY A 503 -43.80 -4.77 47.20
CA GLY A 503 -44.32 -3.48 47.67
C GLY A 503 -43.32 -2.58 48.40
N VAL A 504 -42.02 -2.76 48.22
CA VAL A 504 -41.11 -1.66 48.56
C VAL A 504 -41.40 -0.55 47.57
N LYS A 505 -42.03 0.54 48.05
CA LYS A 505 -42.18 1.80 47.32
C LYS A 505 -40.80 2.41 47.05
N LEU A 506 -40.00 1.78 46.20
CA LEU A 506 -38.95 2.49 45.51
C LEU A 506 -39.71 3.41 44.54
N HIS A 507 -39.80 4.70 44.90
CA HIS A 507 -40.12 5.76 43.96
C HIS A 507 -39.38 5.49 42.62
N PRO A 508 -39.88 5.95 41.46
CA PRO A 508 -39.16 5.84 40.18
C PRO A 508 -37.65 6.17 40.31
N ASN A 509 -37.33 7.08 41.24
CA ASN A 509 -36.02 7.50 41.73
C ASN A 509 -35.16 6.44 42.43
N ALA A 510 -35.60 5.19 42.62
CA ALA A 510 -34.87 4.18 43.37
C ALA A 510 -34.59 2.89 42.55
N ALA A 511 -35.28 2.67 41.42
CA ALA A 511 -34.79 1.83 40.31
C ALA A 511 -33.76 2.59 39.45
N LEU A 512 -33.95 3.90 39.31
CA LEU A 512 -33.06 4.83 38.63
C LEU A 512 -31.60 4.78 39.15
N PRO A 513 -31.28 4.75 40.47
CA PRO A 513 -29.92 4.71 40.99
C PRO A 513 -29.20 3.39 40.74
N GLN A 514 -29.91 2.26 40.58
CA GLN A 514 -29.28 0.99 40.21
C GLN A 514 -29.02 0.88 38.70
N ALA A 515 -29.90 1.47 37.89
CA ALA A 515 -29.66 1.66 36.46
C ALA A 515 -28.52 2.65 36.20
N LEU A 516 -28.51 3.79 36.90
CA LEU A 516 -27.45 4.80 36.88
C LEU A 516 -26.12 4.22 37.38
N ARG A 517 -26.10 3.47 38.48
CA ARG A 517 -24.86 2.80 38.95
C ARG A 517 -24.28 1.82 37.92
N ARG A 518 -25.12 1.02 37.25
CA ARG A 518 -24.64 0.14 36.16
C ARG A 518 -24.19 0.93 34.95
N TRP A 519 -24.86 2.03 34.63
CA TRP A 519 -24.43 2.94 33.59
C TRP A 519 -23.08 3.58 33.93
N ASP A 520 -22.85 4.00 35.17
CA ASP A 520 -21.58 4.53 35.66
C ASP A 520 -20.47 3.47 35.62
N VAL A 521 -20.75 2.23 36.04
CA VAL A 521 -19.78 1.14 35.93
C VAL A 521 -19.46 0.84 34.46
N ARG A 522 -20.48 0.74 33.58
CA ARG A 522 -20.27 0.55 32.13
C ARG A 522 -19.49 1.71 31.52
N ARG A 523 -19.73 2.94 31.96
CA ARG A 523 -18.99 4.13 31.53
C ARG A 523 -17.53 4.09 31.98
N ARG A 524 -17.26 3.71 33.23
CA ARG A 524 -15.89 3.53 33.73
C ARG A 524 -15.15 2.44 32.97
N VAL A 525 -15.81 1.31 32.73
CA VAL A 525 -15.26 0.22 31.90
C VAL A 525 -15.02 0.70 30.46
N ALA A 526 -15.96 1.43 29.85
CA ALA A 526 -15.79 2.01 28.52
C ALA A 526 -14.62 3.00 28.46
N ALA A 527 -14.43 3.82 29.49
CA ALA A 527 -13.30 4.74 29.59
C ALA A 527 -11.97 4.00 29.67
N VAL A 528 -11.87 2.95 30.49
CA VAL A 528 -10.67 2.09 30.58
C VAL A 528 -10.41 1.40 29.24
N LEU A 529 -11.45 0.86 28.61
CA LEU A 529 -11.32 0.18 27.31
C LEU A 529 -11.00 1.14 26.15
N SER A 530 -11.14 2.45 26.34
CA SER A 530 -10.82 3.45 25.31
C SER A 530 -9.31 3.63 25.10
N ILE A 531 -8.46 2.93 25.86
CA ILE A 531 -7.04 2.74 25.53
C ILE A 531 -6.89 2.19 24.11
N ILE A 532 -7.79 1.28 23.70
CA ILE A 532 -7.89 0.83 22.31
C ILE A 532 -8.89 1.74 21.60
N PRO A 533 -8.46 2.46 20.52
CA PRO A 533 -9.34 3.36 19.78
C PRO A 533 -10.66 2.68 19.38
N GLY A 534 -11.78 3.33 19.69
CA GLY A 534 -13.12 2.86 19.30
C GLY A 534 -13.81 1.85 20.23
N VAL A 535 -13.08 1.08 21.05
CA VAL A 535 -13.69 0.02 21.90
C VAL A 535 -14.68 0.59 22.91
N GLY A 536 -14.33 1.70 23.59
CA GLY A 536 -15.26 2.34 24.52
C GLY A 536 -16.60 2.72 23.89
N HIS A 537 -16.60 3.23 22.65
CA HIS A 537 -17.81 3.57 21.93
C HIS A 537 -18.63 2.33 21.51
N LEU A 538 -17.96 1.24 21.14
CA LEU A 538 -18.62 -0.06 20.90
C LEU A 538 -19.34 -0.54 22.17
N THR A 539 -18.69 -0.48 23.33
CA THR A 539 -19.30 -0.91 24.60
C THR A 539 -20.46 -0.04 25.07
N LEU A 540 -20.51 1.23 24.66
CA LEU A 540 -21.61 2.17 24.92
C LEU A 540 -22.78 2.04 23.94
N GLY A 541 -22.75 1.08 23.00
CA GLY A 541 -23.81 0.87 22.02
C GLY A 541 -23.82 1.92 20.89
N ARG A 542 -22.68 2.54 20.61
CA ARG A 542 -22.47 3.48 19.49
C ARG A 542 -21.57 2.85 18.41
N PRO A 543 -22.09 1.86 17.65
CA PRO A 543 -21.26 0.99 16.82
C PRO A 543 -20.49 1.74 15.72
N TRP A 544 -21.13 2.70 15.05
CA TRP A 544 -20.50 3.44 13.93
C TRP A 544 -19.33 4.33 14.37
N TRP A 545 -19.51 5.07 15.46
CA TRP A 545 -18.42 5.88 16.04
C TRP A 545 -17.28 4.98 16.55
N GLY A 546 -17.62 3.86 17.19
CA GLY A 546 -16.64 2.88 17.62
C GLY A 546 -15.84 2.29 16.47
N ALA A 547 -16.51 1.85 15.41
CA ALA A 547 -15.85 1.32 14.22
C ALA A 547 -15.00 2.37 13.50
N GLY A 548 -15.47 3.62 13.38
CA GLY A 548 -14.71 4.71 12.76
C GLY A 548 -13.42 5.04 13.51
N PHE A 549 -13.49 5.20 14.84
CA PHE A 549 -12.30 5.43 15.66
C PHE A 549 -11.36 4.22 15.69
N ALA A 550 -11.91 3.00 15.71
CA ALA A 550 -11.10 1.78 15.63
C ALA A 550 -10.39 1.66 14.28
N LEU A 551 -11.04 2.04 13.17
CA LEU A 551 -10.44 2.04 11.84
C LEU A 551 -9.30 3.07 11.74
N ALA A 552 -9.51 4.29 12.23
CA ALA A 552 -8.49 5.32 12.24
C ALA A 552 -7.29 4.93 13.12
N GLY A 553 -7.54 4.35 14.30
CA GLY A 553 -6.51 3.87 15.20
C GLY A 553 -5.73 2.68 14.64
N ALA A 554 -6.42 1.70 14.07
CA ALA A 554 -5.81 0.55 13.41
C ALA A 554 -4.99 0.98 12.19
N PHE A 555 -5.49 1.94 11.39
CA PHE A 555 -4.76 2.47 10.24
C PHE A 555 -3.46 3.14 10.67
N ALA A 556 -3.50 4.03 11.65
CA ALA A 556 -2.29 4.67 12.19
C ALA A 556 -1.28 3.66 12.77
N TRP A 557 -1.78 2.62 13.46
CA TRP A 557 -0.94 1.53 13.97
C TRP A 557 -0.27 0.75 12.86
N TRP A 558 -1.04 0.27 11.88
CA TRP A 558 -0.52 -0.54 10.78
C TRP A 558 0.38 0.26 9.84
N THR A 559 0.09 1.53 9.57
CA THR A 559 1.01 2.39 8.81
C THR A 559 2.32 2.57 9.56
N GLY A 560 2.29 2.82 10.88
CA GLY A 560 3.50 2.96 11.68
C GLY A 560 4.31 1.66 11.78
N TRP A 561 3.63 0.54 12.02
CA TRP A 561 4.25 -0.78 12.11
C TRP A 561 4.86 -1.21 10.79
N LEU A 562 4.09 -1.13 9.68
CA LEU A 562 4.59 -1.43 8.34
C LEU A 562 5.80 -0.55 8.02
N ALA A 563 5.77 0.71 8.45
CA ALA A 563 6.85 1.64 8.19
C ALA A 563 8.18 1.25 8.84
N VAL A 564 8.16 0.73 10.07
CA VAL A 564 9.36 0.26 10.80
C VAL A 564 9.73 -1.18 10.44
N SER A 565 8.72 -2.00 10.14
CA SER A 565 8.94 -3.39 9.78
C SER A 565 9.61 -3.47 8.40
N SER A 566 10.60 -4.35 8.26
CA SER A 566 11.08 -4.81 6.96
C SER A 566 10.07 -5.77 6.30
N TRP A 567 8.82 -5.79 6.76
CA TRP A 567 7.77 -6.64 6.25
C TRP A 567 7.38 -6.12 4.86
N ASN A 568 7.90 -6.80 3.85
CA ASN A 568 7.36 -6.83 2.51
C ASN A 568 6.68 -8.20 2.35
N THR A 569 5.52 -8.21 1.71
CA THR A 569 4.75 -9.44 1.48
C THR A 569 5.39 -10.37 0.45
N VAL A 570 6.47 -9.93 -0.22
CA VAL A 570 7.22 -10.70 -1.21
C VAL A 570 8.71 -10.57 -0.91
N GLY A 571 9.45 -11.65 -1.22
CA GLY A 571 10.81 -11.97 -0.81
C GLY A 571 11.89 -10.99 -1.27
N GLU A 572 13.11 -11.51 -1.42
CA GLU A 572 14.37 -10.73 -1.36
C GLU A 572 14.40 -9.38 -2.08
N ARG A 573 15.04 -8.43 -1.40
CA ARG A 573 15.14 -7.01 -1.76
C ARG A 573 15.64 -6.82 -3.20
N LEU A 574 14.76 -6.35 -4.07
CA LEU A 574 15.20 -5.54 -5.21
C LEU A 574 15.69 -4.16 -4.75
N PHE A 575 15.16 -3.63 -3.63
CA PHE A 575 15.41 -2.25 -3.18
C PHE A 575 15.51 -2.14 -1.66
N THR A 576 16.42 -1.30 -1.15
CA THR A 576 16.49 -0.98 0.27
C THR A 576 15.20 -0.26 0.71
N PRO A 577 14.58 -0.67 1.83
CA PRO A 577 13.30 -0.09 2.24
C PRO A 577 13.45 1.42 2.45
N PRO A 578 12.62 2.25 1.81
CA PRO A 578 12.59 3.68 2.04
C PRO A 578 12.01 3.97 3.44
N TRP A 579 12.84 3.92 4.49
CA TRP A 579 12.43 4.11 5.90
C TRP A 579 11.72 5.47 6.14
N TYR A 580 12.16 6.55 5.51
CA TYR A 580 11.34 7.44 4.69
C TYR A 580 9.81 7.54 4.74
N ALA A 581 9.17 6.49 4.22
CA ALA A 581 7.73 6.38 4.10
C ALA A 581 7.07 6.11 5.47
N VAL A 582 7.84 6.15 6.57
CA VAL A 582 7.33 6.31 7.94
C VAL A 582 6.79 7.72 8.09
N TRP A 583 5.46 7.80 8.07
CA TRP A 583 4.72 9.00 8.41
C TRP A 583 5.06 9.41 9.87
N TRP A 584 5.88 10.44 10.05
CA TRP A 584 5.94 11.19 11.34
C TRP A 584 4.56 11.69 11.81
N PRO A 585 3.56 11.95 10.92
CA PRO A 585 2.18 12.19 11.33
C PRO A 585 1.50 11.06 12.11
N SER A 586 2.04 9.83 12.16
CA SER A 586 1.37 8.70 12.83
C SER A 586 1.29 8.87 14.36
N LEU A 587 2.36 9.37 15.00
CA LEU A 587 2.40 9.54 16.46
C LEU A 587 1.65 10.79 16.91
N ALA A 588 1.82 11.91 16.19
CA ALA A 588 1.06 13.13 16.44
C ALA A 588 -0.44 12.95 16.10
N GLY A 589 -0.75 12.23 15.02
CA GLY A 589 -2.10 11.87 14.61
C GLY A 589 -2.76 10.88 15.56
N ALA A 590 -2.03 9.88 16.07
CA ALA A 590 -2.53 8.98 17.12
C ALA A 590 -2.80 9.72 18.43
N GLY A 591 -1.92 10.66 18.82
CA GLY A 591 -2.14 11.54 19.98
C GLY A 591 -3.35 12.46 19.81
N ALA A 592 -3.52 13.07 18.64
CA ALA A 592 -4.67 13.90 18.32
C ALA A 592 -5.97 13.08 18.27
N LEU A 593 -5.95 11.90 17.67
CA LEU A 593 -7.08 10.97 17.63
C LEU A 593 -7.46 10.53 19.05
N TYR A 594 -6.50 10.22 19.90
CA TYR A 594 -6.73 9.89 21.31
C TYR A 594 -7.36 11.06 22.08
N ALA A 595 -6.84 12.28 21.89
CA ALA A 595 -7.41 13.48 22.49
C ALA A 595 -8.87 13.71 22.05
N VAL A 596 -9.17 13.55 20.75
CA VAL A 596 -10.54 13.66 20.22
C VAL A 596 -11.46 12.57 20.77
N ILE A 597 -11.00 11.32 20.86
CA ILE A 597 -11.76 10.21 21.46
C ILE A 597 -12.09 10.53 22.92
N TYR A 598 -11.11 11.02 23.68
CA TYR A 598 -11.26 11.37 25.08
C TYR A 598 -12.23 12.55 25.28
N LEU A 599 -12.09 13.62 24.49
CA LEU A 599 -12.98 14.79 24.49
C LEU A 599 -14.42 14.43 24.08
N HIS A 600 -14.58 13.55 23.10
CA HIS A 600 -15.90 13.07 22.71
C HIS A 600 -16.52 12.25 23.83
N LEU A 601 -15.79 11.32 24.47
CA LEU A 601 -16.30 10.55 25.61
C LEU A 601 -16.64 11.43 26.82
N SER A 602 -15.91 12.52 27.04
CA SER A 602 -16.17 13.46 28.13
C SER A 602 -17.40 14.34 27.88
N THR A 603 -17.67 14.73 26.63
CA THR A 603 -18.89 15.48 26.25
C THR A 603 -20.17 14.62 26.30
N LEU A 604 -20.05 13.29 26.21
CA LEU A 604 -21.16 12.36 26.46
C LEU A 604 -21.57 12.23 27.93
N ALA A 605 -20.94 12.99 28.83
CA ALA A 605 -21.29 13.07 30.24
C ALA A 605 -22.62 13.79 30.53
N ALA A 606 -23.23 14.47 29.56
CA ALA A 606 -24.56 15.02 29.73
C ALA A 606 -25.60 13.88 29.63
N PRO A 607 -26.40 13.61 30.66
CA PRO A 607 -27.43 12.58 30.62
C PRO A 607 -28.51 13.03 29.63
N SER A 608 -28.39 12.62 28.37
CA SER A 608 -29.59 12.45 27.54
C SER A 608 -30.34 11.30 28.18
N SER A 609 -31.57 11.56 28.61
CA SER A 609 -32.52 10.57 29.10
C SER A 609 -32.37 9.27 28.32
N PRO A 610 -32.31 8.09 28.96
CA PRO A 610 -32.26 6.83 28.24
C PRO A 610 -33.40 6.86 27.25
N ALA A 611 -33.08 6.86 25.95
CA ALA A 611 -34.11 6.67 24.93
C ALA A 611 -34.81 5.38 25.33
N PRO A 612 -36.12 5.41 25.64
CA PRO A 612 -36.85 4.17 25.86
C PRO A 612 -36.60 3.34 24.61
N PHE A 613 -36.38 2.03 24.78
CA PHE A 613 -36.45 1.08 23.68
C PHE A 613 -37.81 1.29 23.01
N SER A 614 -37.83 2.13 21.99
CA SER A 614 -38.99 2.41 21.15
C SER A 614 -39.00 1.36 20.04
N ASP A 615 -39.07 0.10 20.46
CA ASP A 615 -39.73 -0.88 19.63
C ASP A 615 -41.22 -0.62 19.84
N GLY A 616 -41.79 0.24 18.99
CA GLY A 616 -43.23 0.42 18.93
C GLY A 616 -43.90 -0.95 18.79
N PRO A 617 -45.08 -1.16 19.40
CA PRO A 617 -45.75 -2.44 19.34
C PRO A 617 -45.98 -2.84 17.87
N PRO A 618 -45.95 -4.14 17.54
CA PRO A 618 -46.45 -4.58 16.25
C PRO A 618 -47.89 -4.08 16.14
N ARG A 619 -48.21 -3.34 15.07
CA ARG A 619 -49.59 -2.98 14.72
C ARG A 619 -50.34 -4.28 14.40
N GLY A 620 -50.84 -4.93 15.45
CA GLY A 620 -51.71 -6.10 15.40
C GLY A 620 -53.14 -5.64 15.64
N ALA A 621 -53.98 -5.85 14.63
CA ALA A 621 -55.40 -5.58 14.55
C ALA A 621 -56.15 -5.52 15.89
N GLY A 622 -56.70 -4.34 16.19
CA GLY A 622 -57.87 -4.24 17.06
C GLY A 622 -59.02 -4.96 16.38
N ARG A 623 -59.36 -6.16 16.88
CA ARG A 623 -60.72 -6.68 16.72
C ARG A 623 -61.55 -6.04 17.82
N GLU A 624 -62.30 -5.02 17.43
CA GLU A 624 -63.48 -4.57 18.17
C GLU A 624 -64.47 -5.74 18.22
N GLY A 625 -64.64 -6.33 19.40
CA GLY A 625 -65.77 -7.19 19.72
C GLY A 625 -66.82 -6.35 20.40
N GLY A 626 -67.71 -5.73 19.61
CA GLY A 626 -68.94 -5.12 20.08
C GLY A 626 -70.11 -6.09 19.87
N ARG A 627 -70.75 -6.42 20.99
CA ARG A 627 -71.96 -7.26 21.21
C ARG A 627 -71.76 -8.78 21.21
#